data_AF-A0A7C2C9U2-F1
#
_entry.id   AF-A0A7C2C9U2-F1
#
_cell.length_a   1.000
_cell.length_b   1.000
_cell.length_c   1.000
_cell.angle_alpha   90.00
_cell.angle_beta   90.00
_cell.angle_gamma   90.00
#
_symmetry.space_group_name_H-M   'P 1'
#
loop_
_entity.id
_entity.type
_entity.pdbx_description
1 polymer ?
#
loop_
_entity_poly.entity_id
_entity_poly.type
_entity_poly.pdbx_seq_one_letter_code
_entity_poly.pdbx_strand_id
1 'polypeptide(L)'
;MIRAVAQGRVVYVGRVGENPARLGAEELRLLGLLALGLTDAGLAAELGYSERTIRNRLGRLCRQLGVRNRTELAAWAGAHGLYRKFAGSGKNLPDFT
;
A
#
# COMPACT_ATOMS: atom_id res chain seq x y z
N MET A 1 15.29 18.96 -0.40
CA MET A 1 14.47 17.97 0.32
C MET A 1 13.79 18.66 1.49
N ILE A 2 12.49 18.91 1.43
CA ILE A 2 11.72 19.50 2.55
C ILE A 2 10.46 18.64 2.72
N ARG A 3 10.25 18.13 3.94
CA ARG A 3 9.05 17.40 4.38
C ARG A 3 8.01 18.43 4.84
N ALA A 4 6.79 18.37 4.31
CA ALA A 4 5.64 19.10 4.85
C ALA A 4 4.56 18.10 5.28
N VAL A 5 4.35 17.99 6.58
CA VAL A 5 3.25 17.25 7.21
C VAL A 5 2.23 18.28 7.66
N ALA A 6 1.15 18.43 6.89
CA ALA A 6 -0.04 19.17 7.30
C ALA A 6 -1.27 18.29 7.04
N GLN A 7 -1.98 17.95 8.12
CA GLN A 7 -3.37 17.49 8.15
C GLN A 7 -3.75 16.34 7.20
N GLY A 8 -3.53 15.10 7.64
CA GLY A 8 -4.38 13.94 7.33
C GLY A 8 -4.53 13.48 5.88
N ARG A 9 -3.94 14.17 4.91
CA ARG A 9 -4.04 13.83 3.49
C ARG A 9 -2.64 13.84 2.92
N VAL A 10 -2.04 12.64 2.82
CA VAL A 10 -0.76 12.43 2.15
C VAL A 10 -1.02 12.61 0.66
N VAL A 11 -0.88 13.84 0.19
CA VAL A 11 -1.12 14.22 -1.21
C VAL A 11 0.21 14.34 -1.92
N TYR A 12 0.56 13.29 -2.62
CA TYR A 12 1.68 13.29 -3.55
C TYR A 12 1.10 13.65 -4.93
N VAL A 13 1.40 14.78 -5.58
CA VAL A 13 0.61 15.19 -6.78
C VAL A 13 0.97 14.43 -8.04
N GLY A 14 -0.07 13.90 -8.70
CA GLY A 14 -0.09 12.99 -9.82
C GLY A 14 -1.07 13.38 -10.97
N ARG A 15 -0.71 14.10 -12.06
CA ARG A 15 -1.47 14.31 -13.31
C ARG A 15 -2.02 13.00 -13.89
N VAL A 16 -3.23 13.10 -14.42
CA VAL A 16 -3.89 12.13 -15.31
C VAL A 16 -2.94 11.78 -16.45
N GLY A 17 -2.47 10.53 -16.50
CA GLY A 17 -1.60 9.99 -17.55
C GLY A 17 -0.16 9.71 -17.12
N GLU A 18 0.47 10.58 -16.35
CA GLU A 18 1.88 10.42 -15.99
C GLU A 18 2.21 11.41 -14.88
N ASN A 19 2.17 10.97 -13.63
CA ASN A 19 2.76 11.76 -12.55
C ASN A 19 2.95 10.89 -11.28
N PRO A 20 4.21 10.72 -10.84
CA PRO A 20 4.65 9.64 -9.97
C PRO A 20 4.44 9.96 -8.49
N ALA A 21 3.19 10.13 -8.07
CA ALA A 21 3.01 10.53 -6.68
C ALA A 21 1.66 10.15 -6.03
N ARG A 22 0.46 10.33 -6.61
CA ARG A 22 -0.78 10.35 -5.80
C ARG A 22 -1.33 8.98 -5.41
N LEU A 23 -0.78 8.35 -4.38
CA LEU A 23 -1.39 7.15 -3.79
C LEU A 23 -2.71 7.48 -3.11
N GLY A 24 -3.78 6.83 -3.56
CA GLY A 24 -5.11 6.94 -2.96
C GLY A 24 -5.20 6.27 -1.59
N ALA A 25 -6.25 6.59 -0.82
CA ALA A 25 -6.44 6.02 0.52
C ALA A 25 -6.47 4.48 0.53
N GLU A 26 -7.04 3.89 -0.52
CA GLU A 26 -7.15 2.44 -0.66
C GLU A 26 -5.83 1.78 -1.09
N GLU A 27 -5.02 2.47 -1.89
CA GLU A 27 -3.68 2.00 -2.26
C GLU A 27 -2.73 2.07 -1.06
N LEU A 28 -2.83 3.13 -0.25
CA LEU A 28 -2.13 3.21 1.03
C LEU A 28 -2.56 2.09 1.99
N ARG A 29 -3.85 1.72 1.98
CA ARG A 29 -4.35 0.58 2.76
C ARG A 29 -3.78 -0.74 2.27
N LEU A 30 -3.81 -0.98 0.95
CA LEU A 30 -3.19 -2.15 0.33
C LEU A 30 -1.70 -2.26 0.67
N LEU A 31 -0.95 -1.16 0.58
CA LEU A 31 0.49 -1.13 0.88
C LEU A 31 0.79 -1.34 2.36
N GLY A 32 -0.03 -0.80 3.25
CA GLY A 32 0.11 -1.03 4.69
C GLY A 32 -0.11 -2.50 5.07
N LEU A 33 -1.16 -3.13 4.51
CA LEU A 33 -1.42 -4.56 4.69
C LEU A 33 -0.33 -5.42 4.04
N LEU A 34 0.16 -5.03 2.86
CA LEU A 34 1.27 -5.73 2.21
C LEU A 34 2.55 -5.67 3.06
N ALA A 35 2.84 -4.53 3.68
CA ALA A 35 3.98 -4.37 4.57
C ALA A 35 3.88 -5.23 5.85
N LEU A 36 2.67 -5.64 6.25
CA LEU A 36 2.43 -6.59 7.33
C LEU A 36 2.61 -8.06 6.89
N GLY A 37 2.92 -8.31 5.61
CA GLY A 37 3.19 -9.65 5.09
C GLY A 37 1.97 -10.40 4.56
N LEU A 38 0.81 -9.73 4.38
CA LEU A 38 -0.38 -10.41 3.86
C LEU A 38 -0.16 -10.95 2.44
N THR A 39 -0.68 -12.16 2.21
CA THR A 39 -0.72 -12.85 0.91
C THR A 39 -1.73 -12.20 -0.04
N ASP A 40 -1.72 -12.55 -1.33
CA ASP A 40 -2.74 -12.05 -2.27
C ASP A 40 -4.17 -12.39 -1.82
N ALA A 41 -4.36 -13.61 -1.27
CA ALA A 41 -5.62 -14.08 -0.72
C ALA A 41 -6.03 -13.27 0.53
N GLY A 42 -5.09 -13.02 1.44
CA GLY A 42 -5.35 -12.19 2.62
C GLY A 42 -5.70 -10.75 2.26
N LEU A 43 -4.94 -10.14 1.32
CA LEU A 43 -5.23 -8.80 0.81
C LEU A 43 -6.60 -8.73 0.10
N ALA A 44 -6.94 -9.77 -0.65
CA ALA A 44 -8.21 -9.91 -1.34
C ALA A 44 -9.38 -9.95 -0.34
N ALA A 45 -9.27 -10.77 0.71
CA ALA A 45 -10.26 -10.87 1.77
C ALA A 45 -10.44 -9.54 2.52
N GLU A 46 -9.34 -8.91 2.94
CA GLU A 46 -9.36 -7.66 3.71
C GLU A 46 -9.90 -6.44 2.95
N LEU A 47 -9.75 -6.44 1.62
CA LEU A 47 -10.14 -5.33 0.76
C LEU A 47 -11.40 -5.60 -0.07
N GLY A 48 -11.97 -6.80 0.00
CA GLY A 48 -13.17 -7.17 -0.77
C GLY A 48 -12.92 -7.28 -2.27
N TYR A 49 -11.73 -7.75 -2.68
CA TYR A 49 -11.34 -7.92 -4.08
C TYR A 49 -11.01 -9.36 -4.42
N SER A 50 -10.95 -9.68 -5.71
CA SER A 50 -10.34 -10.94 -6.15
C SER A 50 -8.81 -10.87 -6.04
N GLU A 51 -8.14 -12.01 -5.84
CA GLU A 51 -6.67 -12.07 -5.88
C GLU A 51 -6.09 -11.53 -7.20
N ARG A 52 -6.77 -11.79 -8.32
CA ARG A 52 -6.36 -11.26 -9.63
C ARG A 52 -6.38 -9.73 -9.64
N THR A 53 -7.40 -9.13 -9.04
CA THR A 53 -7.48 -7.68 -8.87
C THR A 53 -6.33 -7.17 -8.00
N ILE A 54 -6.01 -7.85 -6.89
CA ILE A 54 -4.87 -7.51 -6.04
C ILE A 54 -3.55 -7.56 -6.83
N ARG A 55 -3.26 -8.66 -7.53
CA ARG A 55 -2.05 -8.80 -8.36
C ARG A 55 -1.92 -7.66 -9.38
N ASN A 56 -3.02 -7.31 -10.04
CA ASN A 56 -3.04 -6.21 -11.01
C ASN A 56 -2.75 -4.86 -10.36
N ARG A 57 -3.32 -4.60 -9.17
CA ARG A 57 -3.08 -3.36 -8.43
C ARG A 57 -1.65 -3.27 -7.92
N LEU A 58 -1.11 -4.36 -7.36
CA LEU A 58 0.30 -4.44 -6.96
C LEU A 58 1.23 -4.19 -8.15
N GLY A 59 0.95 -4.76 -9.33
CA GLY A 59 1.73 -4.53 -10.54
C GLY A 59 1.65 -3.08 -11.07
N ARG A 60 0.52 -2.39 -10.88
CA ARG A 60 0.41 -0.95 -11.16
C ARG A 60 1.24 -0.13 -10.16
N LEU A 61 1.15 -0.45 -8.87
CA LEU A 61 1.91 0.21 -7.81
C LEU A 61 3.42 0.02 -7.97
N CYS A 62 3.88 -1.18 -8.32
CA CYS A 62 5.28 -1.44 -8.64
C CYS A 62 5.80 -0.50 -9.73
N ARG A 63 5.06 -0.38 -10.84
CA ARG A 63 5.41 0.52 -11.95
C ARG A 63 5.38 2.00 -11.53
N GLN A 64 4.35 2.41 -10.79
CA GLN A 64 4.18 3.79 -10.33
C GLN A 64 5.26 4.22 -9.33
N LEU A 65 5.74 3.29 -8.48
CA LEU A 65 6.73 3.56 -7.44
C LEU A 65 8.16 3.18 -7.86
N GLY A 66 8.34 2.65 -9.07
CA GLY A 66 9.66 2.28 -9.60
C GLY A 66 10.31 1.07 -8.93
N VAL A 67 9.51 0.21 -8.28
CA VAL A 67 9.99 -1.02 -7.63
C VAL A 67 9.69 -2.24 -8.50
N ARG A 68 10.54 -3.26 -8.43
CA ARG A 68 10.55 -4.35 -9.42
C ARG A 68 9.55 -5.45 -9.11
N ASN A 69 9.24 -5.67 -7.84
CA ASN A 69 8.44 -6.81 -7.41
C ASN A 69 7.70 -6.52 -6.10
N ARG A 70 6.83 -7.45 -5.71
CA ARG A 70 6.05 -7.38 -4.47
C ARG A 70 6.93 -7.20 -3.24
N THR A 71 8.06 -7.90 -3.17
CA THR A 71 8.96 -7.85 -2.00
C THR A 71 9.56 -6.47 -1.84
N GLU A 72 10.06 -5.87 -2.92
CA GLU A 72 10.54 -4.49 -2.94
C GLU A 72 9.41 -3.50 -2.63
N LEU A 73 8.18 -3.76 -3.10
CA LEU A 73 7.01 -2.94 -2.79
C LEU A 73 6.63 -3.00 -1.31
N ALA A 74 6.70 -4.18 -0.69
CA ALA A 74 6.47 -4.37 0.74
C ALA A 74 7.56 -3.67 1.57
N ALA A 75 8.82 -3.81 1.18
CA ALA A 75 9.94 -3.12 1.81
C ALA A 75 9.81 -1.60 1.69
N TRP A 76 9.42 -1.09 0.52
CA TRP A 76 9.14 0.32 0.29
C TRP A 76 8.05 0.83 1.24
N ALA A 77 6.94 0.10 1.34
CA ALA A 77 5.82 0.45 2.22
C ALA A 77 6.20 0.44 3.71
N GLY A 78 7.02 -0.55 4.13
CA GLY A 78 7.60 -0.63 5.46
C GLY A 78 8.51 0.56 5.78
N ALA A 79 9.44 0.89 4.88
CA ALA A 79 10.35 2.03 5.00
C ALA A 79 9.61 3.38 5.09
N HIS A 80 8.41 3.47 4.49
CA HIS A 80 7.56 4.66 4.53
C HIS A 80 6.56 4.65 5.71
N GLY A 81 6.61 3.64 6.58
CA GLY A 81 5.80 3.55 7.80
C GLY A 81 4.31 3.30 7.55
N LEU A 82 3.94 2.74 6.39
CA LEU A 82 2.53 2.60 5.97
C LEU A 82 1.77 1.54 6.78
N TYR A 83 2.46 0.65 7.49
CA TYR A 83 1.85 -0.33 8.41
C TYR A 83 1.38 0.31 9.73
N ARG A 84 1.95 1.46 10.13
CA ARG A 84 1.66 2.09 11.44
C ARG A 84 0.21 2.60 11.54
N LYS A 85 -0.42 2.88 10.41
CA LYS A 85 -1.83 3.31 10.35
C LYS A 85 -2.81 2.17 10.71
N PHE A 86 -2.35 0.92 10.69
CA PHE A 86 -3.12 -0.28 11.06
C PHE A 86 -2.75 -0.83 12.43
N ALA A 87 -1.56 -0.52 12.95
CA ALA A 87 -1.12 -0.92 14.29
C ALA A 87 -1.88 -0.23 15.45
N GLY A 88 -2.76 0.74 15.16
CA GLY A 88 -3.54 1.48 16.15
C GLY A 88 -4.88 0.83 16.58
N SER A 89 -5.27 -0.29 15.99
CA SER A 89 -6.44 -1.07 16.42
C SER A 89 -5.97 -2.38 17.02
N GLY A 90 -6.02 -2.51 18.35
CA GLY A 90 -5.62 -3.71 19.08
C GLY A 90 -6.51 -4.95 18.89
N LYS A 91 -7.04 -5.20 17.69
CA LYS A 91 -7.75 -6.44 17.32
C LYS A 91 -7.55 -6.73 15.83
N ASN A 92 -7.26 -8.00 15.52
CA ASN A 92 -7.06 -8.62 14.20
C ASN A 92 -5.72 -8.31 13.51
N LEU A 93 -4.64 -8.86 14.06
CA LEU A 93 -3.61 -9.41 13.18
C LEU A 93 -4.23 -10.65 12.52
N PRO A 94 -4.31 -10.74 11.18
CA PRO A 94 -4.88 -11.91 10.53
C PRO A 94 -4.08 -13.15 10.92
N ASP A 95 -4.80 -14.21 11.27
CA ASP A 95 -4.20 -15.52 11.54
C ASP A 95 -3.54 -16.02 10.25
N PHE A 96 -2.27 -16.40 10.33
CA PHE A 96 -1.46 -16.84 9.19
C PHE A 96 -1.46 -18.38 9.04
N THR A 97 -2.41 -19.05 9.69
CA THR A 97 -2.64 -20.49 9.56
C THR A 97 -3.32 -20.83 8.23
#